data_AF-A0A6P1ZNG8-F1
#
_entry.id   AF-A0A6P1ZNG8-F1
#
_cell.length_a   1.000
_cell.length_b   1.000
_cell.length_c   1.000
_cell.angle_alpha   90.00
_cell.angle_beta   90.00
_cell.angle_gamma   90.00
#
_symmetry.space_group_name_H-M   'P 1'
#
loop_
_entity.id
_entity.type
_entity.pdbx_description
1 polymer ?
#
loop_
_entity_poly.entity_id
_entity_poly.type
_entity_poly.pdbx_seq_one_letter_code
_entity_poly.pdbx_strand_id
1 'polypeptide(L)' 'MLSSPLILHFPSSMPMTDEQFFEFCQENRDLRIERNKFGEISIMPPTGSETGNRNFNIAGQL' A
#
# COMPACT_ATOMS: atom_id res chain seq x y z
N MET A 1 11.44 10.08 -9.27
CA MET A 1 11.03 9.14 -8.21
C MET A 1 9.66 9.59 -7.73
N LEU A 2 8.65 8.72 -7.75
CA LEU A 2 7.34 9.02 -7.16
C LEU A 2 7.51 9.18 -5.64
N SER A 3 7.23 10.37 -5.11
CA SER A 3 7.30 10.66 -3.68
C SER A 3 5.94 10.59 -2.98
N SER A 4 4.86 10.43 -3.74
CA SER A 4 3.49 10.34 -3.27
C SER A 4 2.84 9.02 -3.70
N PRO A 5 1.89 8.49 -2.92
CA PRO A 5 1.14 7.31 -3.31
C PRO A 5 0.35 7.52 -4.61
N LEU A 6 0.26 6.47 -5.41
CA LEU A 6 -0.68 6.41 -6.52
C LEU A 6 -2.03 5.91 -5.99
N ILE A 7 -3.09 6.67 -6.20
CA ILE A 7 -4.44 6.34 -5.74
C ILE A 7 -5.25 5.75 -6.90
N LEU A 8 -5.77 4.54 -6.70
CA LEU A 8 -6.65 3.87 -7.64
C LEU A 8 -8.10 4.02 -7.19
N HIS A 9 -8.94 4.44 -8.12
CA HIS A 9 -10.39 4.57 -7.91
C HIS A 9 -11.10 3.47 -8.69
N PHE A 10 -11.90 2.69 -7.98
CA PHE A 10 -12.74 1.67 -8.59
C PHE A 10 -14.18 2.18 -8.68
N PRO A 11 -14.93 1.78 -9.72
CA PRO A 11 -16.35 2.09 -9.79
C PRO A 11 -17.08 1.54 -8.56
N SER A 12 -17.95 2.35 -7.95
CA SER A 12 -18.77 1.92 -6.81
C SER A 12 -19.73 0.77 -7.15
N SER A 13 -20.03 0.58 -8.43
CA SER A 13 -20.82 -0.54 -8.95
C SER A 13 -20.08 -1.88 -8.94
N MET A 14 -18.77 -1.88 -8.72
CA MET A 14 -17.93 -3.09 -8.71
C MET A 14 -16.92 -3.02 -7.55
N PRO A 15 -17.39 -3.12 -6.30
CA PRO A 15 -16.49 -3.15 -5.15
C PRO A 15 -15.64 -4.42 -5.20
N MET A 16 -14.35 -4.27 -4.89
CA MET A 16 -13.44 -5.40 -4.77
C MET A 16 -13.69 -6.12 -3.44
N THR A 17 -13.97 -7.43 -3.49
CA THR A 17 -14.10 -8.24 -2.27
C THR A 17 -12.75 -8.39 -1.58
N ASP A 18 -12.75 -8.90 -0.35
CA ASP A 18 -11.52 -9.13 0.40
C ASP A 18 -10.64 -10.20 -0.26
N GLU A 19 -11.24 -11.24 -0.83
CA GLU A 19 -10.54 -12.27 -1.59
C GLU A 19 -9.92 -11.71 -2.87
N GLN A 20 -10.68 -10.91 -3.62
CA GLN A 20 -10.17 -10.26 -4.84
C GLN A 20 -9.04 -9.28 -4.53
N PHE A 21 -9.16 -8.53 -3.43
CA PHE A 21 -8.11 -7.64 -2.96
C PHE A 21 -6.86 -8.42 -2.55
N PHE A 22 -7.04 -9.55 -1.87
CA PHE A 22 -5.94 -10.43 -1.51
C PHE A 22 -5.23 -10.99 -2.74
N GLU A 23 -5.96 -11.52 -3.73
CA GLU A 23 -5.39 -11.99 -4.99
C GLU A 23 -4.66 -10.87 -5.74
N PHE A 24 -5.26 -9.68 -5.82
CA PHE A 24 -4.62 -8.49 -6.40
C PHE A 24 -3.28 -8.17 -5.74
N CYS A 25 -3.20 -8.22 -4.41
CA CYS A 25 -1.95 -8.03 -3.68
C CYS A 25 -0.94 -9.16 -3.95
N GLN A 26 -1.40 -10.40 -4.12
CA GLN A 26 -0.53 -11.55 -4.37
C GLN A 26 0.11 -11.51 -5.76
N GLU A 27 -0.63 -11.06 -6.78
CA GLU A 27 -0.09 -10.87 -8.13
C GLU A 27 0.88 -9.68 -8.19
N ASN A 28 0.72 -8.69 -7.30
CA ASN A 28 1.53 -7.48 -7.24
C ASN A 28 2.41 -7.42 -5.98
N ARG A 29 3.00 -8.56 -5.60
CA ARG A 29 3.76 -8.74 -4.34
C ARG A 29 4.91 -7.77 -4.11
N ASP A 30 5.49 -7.24 -5.17
CA ASP A 30 6.61 -6.28 -5.08
C ASP A 30 6.13 -4.87 -4.72
N LEU A 31 4.82 -4.61 -4.79
CA LEU A 31 4.21 -3.33 -4.46
C LEU A 31 3.72 -3.30 -3.02
N ARG A 32 3.84 -2.13 -2.38
CA ARG A 32 3.13 -1.85 -1.12
C ARG A 32 1.74 -1.31 -1.42
N ILE A 33 0.75 -2.19 -1.30
CA ILE A 33 -0.65 -1.90 -1.58
C ILE A 33 -1.42 -1.82 -0.27
N GLU A 34 -2.19 -0.75 -0.09
CA GLU A 34 -3.07 -0.55 1.07
C GLU A 34 -4.50 -0.26 0.59
N ARG A 35 -5.51 -0.71 1.34
CA ARG A 35 -6.93 -0.38 1.11
C ARG A 35 -7.50 0.26 2.36
N ASN A 36 -8.10 1.44 2.23
CA ASN A 36 -8.71 2.12 3.36
C ASN A 36 -10.17 1.65 3.59
N LYS A 37 -10.81 2.17 4.65
CA LYS A 37 -12.20 1.81 5.01
C LYS A 37 -13.25 2.23 3.98
N PHE A 38 -12.91 3.10 3.04
CA PHE A 38 -13.78 3.56 1.96
C PHE A 38 -13.60 2.72 0.68
N GLY A 39 -12.68 1.76 0.69
CA GLY A 39 -12.37 0.92 -0.46
C GLY A 39 -11.39 1.56 -1.46
N GLU A 40 -10.81 2.72 -1.15
CA GLU A 40 -9.77 3.32 -1.98
C GLU A 40 -8.45 2.55 -1.80
N ILE A 41 -7.77 2.28 -2.92
CA ILE A 41 -6.50 1.57 -2.93
C ILE A 41 -5.36 2.55 -3.18
N SER A 42 -4.33 2.52 -2.34
CA SER A 42 -3.08 3.27 -2.51
C SER A 42 -1.91 2.33 -2.78
N ILE A 43 -1.09 2.70 -3.76
CA ILE A 43 0.21 2.06 -4.02
C ILE A 43 1.29 3.00 -3.50
N MET A 44 1.94 2.61 -2.40
CA MET A 44 2.95 3.41 -1.75
C MET A 44 4.30 3.27 -2.49
N PRO A 45 5.02 4.39 -2.72
CA PRO A 45 6.38 4.29 -3.23
C PRO A 45 7.29 3.59 -2.21
N PRO A 46 8.42 3.00 -2.66
CA PRO A 46 9.37 2.38 -1.75
C PRO A 46 9.88 3.40 -0.72
N THR A 47 10.08 2.93 0.51
CA THR A 47 10.65 3.75 1.57
C THR A 47 12.12 4.05 1.26
N GLY A 48 12.48 5.33 1.19
CA GLY A 48 13.87 5.75 1.01
C GLY A 48 14.72 5.52 2.26
N SER A 49 16.04 5.61 2.10
CA SER A 49 17.07 5.31 3.12
C SER A 49 16.84 6.03 4.45
N GLU A 50 16.51 7.31 4.40
CA GLU A 50 16.27 8.15 5.59
C GLU A 50 15.08 7.65 6.42
N THR A 51 13.95 7.39 5.75
CA THR A 51 12.75 6.86 6.41
C THR A 51 12.99 5.44 6.92
N GLY A 52 13.76 4.63 6.18
CA GLY A 52 14.18 3.29 6.62
C GLY A 52 14.99 3.32 7.91
N ASN A 53 15.99 4.21 8.00
CA ASN A 53 16.82 4.38 9.20
C ASN A 53 15.99 4.79 10.43
N ARG A 54 15.04 5.73 10.25
CA ARG A 54 14.12 6.12 11.32
C ARG A 54 13.27 4.94 11.80
N ASN A 55 12.73 4.13 10.87
CA ASN A 55 11.94 2.96 11.22
C ASN A 55 12.77 1.92 11.99
N PHE A 56 14.04 1.70 11.62
CA PHE A 56 14.93 0.79 12.32
C PHE A 56 15.20 1.25 13.77
N ASN A 57 15.44 2.55 13.98
CA ASN A 57 15.64 3.10 15.32
C ASN A 57 14.41 2.93 16.21
N ILE A 58 13.20 3.09 15.66
CA ILE A 58 11.95 2.85 16.40
C ILE A 58 11.80 1.36 16.74
N ALA A 59 12.08 0.48 15.77
CA ALA A 59 11.98 -0.96 15.97
C ALA A 59 12.92 -1.47 17.07
N GLY A 60 14.12 -0.88 17.22
CA GLY A 60 15.04 -1.21 18.31
C GLY A 60 14.61 -0.73 19.71
N GLN A 61 13.51 0.04 19.80
CA GLN A 61 12.95 0.54 21.06
C GLN A 61 11.70 -0.26 21.52
N LEU A 62 11.24 -1.22 20.71
CA LEU A 62 10.12 -2.13 21.01
C LEU A 62 10.63 -3.41 21.66
#